data_AF-A0A378VYH1-F1
#
_entry.id   AF-A0A378VYH1-F1
#
_cell.length_a   1.000
_cell.length_b   1.000
_cell.length_c   1.000
_cell.angle_alpha   90.00
_cell.angle_beta   90.00
_cell.angle_gamma   90.00
#
_symmetry.space_group_name_H-M   'P 1'
#
loop_
_entity.id
_entity.type
_entity.pdbx_description
1 polymer ?
#
loop_
_entity_poly.entity_id
_entity_poly.type
_entity_poly.pdbx_seq_one_letter_code
_entity_poly.pdbx_strand_id
1 'polypeptide(L)'
;MIESQCCFISKLAKIVNVGGKEQLKRGWGTPENPKCEGFTAQELEQLDFSKLDLSGFYEEIYANMDNVAKQGQKVSQKSGRHPLMGKIWK
;
A
#
# COMPACT_ATOMS: atom_id res chain seq x y z
N MET A 1 -11.52 25.42 -11.45
CA MET A 1 -12.02 24.05 -11.73
C MET A 1 -11.76 23.24 -10.47
N ILE A 2 -12.79 22.68 -9.84
CA ILE A 2 -12.62 21.79 -8.69
C ILE A 2 -12.39 20.39 -9.28
N GLU A 3 -11.19 19.85 -9.11
CA GLU A 3 -10.92 18.45 -9.42
C GLU A 3 -11.34 17.60 -8.21
N SER A 4 -12.42 16.84 -8.36
CA SER A 4 -12.83 15.85 -7.35
C SER A 4 -12.09 14.54 -7.61
N GLN A 5 -11.25 14.13 -6.67
CA GLN A 5 -10.55 12.84 -6.74
C GLN A 5 -10.94 11.96 -5.55
N CYS A 6 -11.07 10.66 -5.79
CA CYS A 6 -11.31 9.70 -4.72
C CYS A 6 -10.02 9.43 -3.95
N CYS A 7 -10.03 9.70 -2.64
CA CYS A 7 -8.96 9.30 -1.73
C CYS A 7 -9.12 7.84 -1.34
N PHE A 8 -8.11 7.02 -1.62
CA PHE A 8 -8.10 5.61 -1.26
C PHE A 8 -7.13 5.34 -0.10
N ILE A 9 -7.49 4.44 0.80
CA ILE A 9 -6.68 4.09 1.98
C ILE A 9 -5.34 3.40 1.63
N SER A 10 -5.22 2.84 0.43
CA SER A 10 -4.02 2.16 -0.04
C SER A 10 -3.97 2.13 -1.56
N LYS A 11 -2.80 1.84 -2.13
CA LYS A 11 -2.65 1.64 -3.58
C LYS A 11 -3.50 0.47 -4.07
N LEU A 12 -3.56 -0.63 -3.31
CA LEU A 12 -4.41 -1.77 -3.65
C LEU A 12 -5.89 -1.38 -3.71
N ALA A 13 -6.37 -0.61 -2.72
CA ALA A 13 -7.76 -0.14 -2.71
C ALA A 13 -8.06 0.73 -3.94
N LYS A 14 -7.12 1.59 -4.37
CA LYS A 14 -7.24 2.35 -5.61
C LYS A 14 -7.35 1.45 -6.85
N ILE A 15 -6.44 0.48 -7.00
CA ILE A 15 -6.43 -0.44 -8.14
C ILE A 15 -7.74 -1.21 -8.25
N VAL A 16 -8.19 -1.79 -7.12
CA VAL A 16 -9.44 -2.56 -7.06
C VAL A 16 -10.65 -1.69 -7.38
N ASN A 17 -10.73 -0.46 -6.84
CA ASN A 17 -11.86 0.43 -7.12
C ASN A 17 -11.89 0.90 -8.57
N VAL A 18 -10.74 1.29 -9.14
CA VAL A 18 -10.67 1.78 -10.52
C VAL A 18 -11.00 0.65 -11.50
N GLY A 19 -10.30 -0.48 -11.41
CA GLY A 19 -10.51 -1.61 -12.32
C GLY A 19 -11.86 -2.31 -12.09
N GLY A 20 -12.31 -2.42 -10.83
CA GLY A 20 -13.60 -3.01 -10.53
C GLY A 20 -14.78 -2.18 -11.05
N LYS A 21 -14.71 -0.84 -10.95
CA LYS A 21 -15.74 0.03 -11.53
C LYS A 21 -15.78 -0.10 -13.06
N GLU A 22 -14.64 -0.25 -13.72
CA GLU A 22 -14.58 -0.50 -15.16
C GLU A 22 -15.27 -1.83 -15.51
N GLN A 23 -14.94 -2.93 -14.82
CA GLN A 23 -15.53 -4.26 -15.06
C GLN A 23 -17.05 -4.28 -14.83
N LEU A 24 -17.51 -3.63 -13.76
CA LEU A 24 -18.94 -3.54 -13.41
C LEU A 24 -19.68 -2.40 -14.12
N LYS A 25 -19.00 -1.68 -15.03
CA LYS A 25 -19.56 -0.53 -15.78
C LYS A 25 -20.16 0.55 -14.86
N ARG A 26 -19.53 0.79 -13.71
CA ARG A 26 -19.92 1.83 -12.73
C ARG A 26 -19.19 3.14 -13.05
N GLY A 27 -19.94 4.22 -13.15
CA GLY A 27 -19.38 5.57 -13.31
C GLY A 27 -18.87 6.19 -12.00
N TRP A 28 -18.20 7.34 -12.13
CA TRP A 28 -17.60 8.10 -11.01
C TRP A 28 -18.51 9.22 -10.45
N GLY A 29 -19.71 9.41 -11.00
CA GLY A 29 -20.58 10.52 -10.60
C GLY A 29 -20.15 11.86 -11.19
N THR A 30 -20.52 12.95 -10.55
CA THR A 30 -20.10 14.32 -10.92
C THR A 30 -19.14 14.89 -9.88
N PRO A 31 -18.44 16.00 -10.16
CA PRO A 31 -17.56 16.61 -9.17
C PRO A 31 -18.24 17.03 -7.86
N GLU A 32 -19.53 17.41 -7.93
CA GLU A 32 -20.34 17.79 -6.77
C GLU A 32 -20.87 16.57 -6.01
N ASN A 33 -20.98 15.42 -6.67
CA ASN A 33 -21.47 14.17 -6.09
C ASN A 33 -20.65 12.98 -6.60
N PRO A 34 -19.39 12.83 -6.14
CA PRO A 34 -18.50 11.78 -6.61
C PRO A 34 -18.91 10.43 -6.02
N LYS A 35 -18.84 9.39 -6.84
CA LYS A 35 -19.12 8.00 -6.47
C LYS A 35 -17.82 7.24 -6.15
N CYS A 36 -17.25 7.52 -4.99
CA CYS A 36 -16.00 6.93 -4.50
C CYS A 36 -16.19 5.66 -3.66
N GLU A 37 -17.43 5.20 -3.50
CA GLU A 37 -17.74 4.01 -2.71
C GLU A 37 -17.19 2.73 -3.34
N GLY A 38 -16.82 1.80 -2.46
CA GLY A 38 -16.36 0.48 -2.84
C GLY A 38 -17.47 -0.46 -3.31
N PHE A 39 -17.20 -1.75 -3.17
CA PHE A 39 -18.08 -2.83 -3.61
C PHE A 39 -18.72 -3.53 -2.43
N THR A 40 -19.96 -3.97 -2.60
CA THR A 40 -20.56 -5.01 -1.76
C THR A 40 -19.80 -6.34 -1.92
N ALA A 41 -20.03 -7.30 -1.03
CA ALA A 41 -19.40 -8.61 -1.13
C ALA A 41 -19.71 -9.30 -2.48
N GLN A 42 -20.98 -9.26 -2.90
CA GLN A 42 -21.45 -9.84 -4.15
C GLN A 42 -20.83 -9.17 -5.38
N GLU A 43 -20.68 -7.85 -5.38
CA GLU A 43 -20.00 -7.13 -6.46
C GLU A 43 -18.50 -7.46 -6.49
N LEU A 44 -17.87 -7.59 -5.32
CA LEU A 44 -16.46 -7.92 -5.22
C LEU A 44 -16.16 -9.33 -5.76
N GLU A 45 -17.04 -10.30 -5.47
CA GLU A 45 -16.96 -11.66 -5.99
C GLU A 45 -17.08 -11.75 -7.52
N GLN A 46 -17.75 -10.78 -8.15
CA GLN A 46 -17.87 -10.71 -9.60
C GLN A 46 -16.61 -10.17 -10.30
N LEU A 47 -15.69 -9.57 -9.55
CA LEU A 47 -14.49 -8.99 -10.13
C LEU A 47 -13.50 -10.06 -10.57
N ASP A 48 -13.01 -9.91 -11.78
CA ASP A 48 -11.91 -10.69 -12.32
C ASP A 48 -10.58 -10.00 -11.96
N PHE A 49 -9.96 -10.47 -10.88
CA PHE A 49 -8.69 -9.95 -10.39
C PHE A 49 -7.52 -10.19 -11.36
N SER A 50 -7.65 -11.14 -12.30
CA SER A 50 -6.61 -11.39 -13.32
C SER A 50 -6.49 -10.25 -14.34
N LYS A 51 -7.52 -9.41 -14.44
CA LYS A 51 -7.57 -8.25 -15.35
C LYS A 51 -7.20 -6.94 -14.67
N LEU A 52 -6.90 -6.94 -13.38
CA LEU A 52 -6.45 -5.74 -12.66
C LEU A 52 -4.96 -5.51 -12.90
N ASP A 53 -4.57 -4.27 -13.19
CA ASP A 53 -3.16 -3.88 -13.23
C ASP A 53 -2.60 -3.73 -11.80
N LEU A 54 -1.92 -4.77 -11.34
CA LEU A 54 -1.30 -4.85 -10.01
C LEU A 54 0.19 -4.47 -10.02
N SER A 55 0.77 -4.08 -11.15
CA SER A 55 2.21 -3.81 -11.30
C SER A 55 2.75 -2.84 -10.24
N GLY A 56 2.13 -1.66 -10.12
CA GLY A 56 2.53 -0.65 -9.14
C GLY A 56 2.32 -1.04 -7.67
N PHE A 57 1.48 -2.04 -7.38
CA PHE A 57 1.35 -2.62 -6.05
C PHE A 57 2.49 -3.61 -5.75
N TYR A 58 2.85 -4.46 -6.71
CA TYR A 58 3.98 -5.38 -6.57
C TYR A 58 5.32 -4.65 -6.42
N GLU A 59 5.54 -3.59 -7.20
CA GLU A 59 6.74 -2.74 -7.06
C GLU A 59 6.89 -2.19 -5.63
N GLU A 60 5.79 -1.74 -5.03
CA GLU A 60 5.79 -1.25 -3.65
C GLU A 60 6.10 -2.36 -2.65
N ILE A 61 5.53 -3.56 -2.83
CA ILE A 61 5.82 -4.72 -1.98
C ILE A 61 7.31 -5.05 -2.03
N TYR A 62 7.89 -5.17 -3.23
CA TYR A 62 9.30 -5.53 -3.38
C TYR A 62 10.23 -4.46 -2.77
N ALA A 63 9.93 -3.17 -2.99
CA ALA A 63 10.69 -2.08 -2.39
C ALA A 63 10.64 -2.13 -0.85
N ASN A 64 9.47 -2.46 -0.28
CA ASN A 64 9.31 -2.59 1.16
C ASN A 64 10.03 -3.83 1.73
N MET A 65 10.08 -4.94 0.99
CA MET A 65 10.84 -6.13 1.38
C MET A 65 12.34 -5.84 1.45
N ASP A 66 12.89 -5.11 0.47
CA ASP A 66 14.29 -4.67 0.48
C ASP A 66 14.58 -3.79 1.70
N ASN A 67 13.64 -2.93 2.08
CA ASN A 67 13.78 -2.07 3.26
C ASN A 67 13.82 -2.89 4.54
N VAL A 68 12.99 -3.94 4.66
CA VAL A 68 13.02 -4.86 5.82
C VAL A 68 14.37 -5.56 5.93
N ALA A 69 14.91 -6.08 4.82
CA ALA A 69 16.23 -6.71 4.79
C ALA A 69 17.34 -5.73 5.23
N LYS A 70 17.30 -4.48 4.75
CA LYS A 70 18.25 -3.42 5.13
C LYS A 70 18.12 -2.97 6.59
N GLN A 71 16.90 -2.98 7.15
CA GLN A 71 16.66 -2.65 8.56
C GLN A 71 17.25 -3.72 9.49
N GLY A 72 17.13 -5.00 9.15
CA GLY A 72 17.73 -6.10 9.92
C GLY A 72 19.26 -5.97 10.04
N GLN A 73 19.93 -5.47 9.00
CA GLN A 73 21.38 -5.22 9.04
C GLN A 73 21.75 -4.01 9.91
N LYS A 74 20.93 -2.94 9.93
CA LYS A 74 21.20 -1.75 10.77
C LYS A 74 21.03 -2.01 12.27
N VAL A 75 20.22 -2.99 12.68
CA VAL A 75 20.05 -3.38 14.09
C VAL A 75 21.31 -4.07 14.65
N SER A 76 22.14 -4.69 13.81
CA SER A 76 23.38 -5.34 14.25
C SER A 76 24.55 -4.36 14.53
N GLN A 77 24.51 -3.13 13.99
CA GLN A 77 25.65 -2.21 14.04
C GLN A 77 25.61 -1.16 15.18
N LYS A 78 24.76 -1.34 16.19
CA LYS A 78 24.82 -0.59 17.46
C LYS A 78 25.23 -1.49 18.65
N SER A 79 26.27 -2.30 18.47
CA SER A 79 27.11 -2.72 19.61
C SER A 79 28.33 -1.80 19.71
N GLY A 80 28.07 -0.52 19.94
CA GLY A 80 29.09 0.45 20.28
C GLY A 80 29.43 0.30 21.76
N ARG A 81 30.43 -0.55 22.03
CA ARG A 81 31.20 -0.70 23.28
C ARG A 81 31.08 0.52 24.22
N HIS A 82 30.33 0.41 25.32
CA HIS A 82 30.34 1.41 26.38
C HIS A 82 31.64 1.22 27.21
N PRO A 83 32.54 2.21 27.32
CA PRO A 83 33.89 2.02 27.87
C PRO A 83 33.96 1.86 29.40
N LEU A 84 32.87 1.56 30.10
CA LEU A 84 32.85 1.49 31.58
C LEU A 84 32.99 0.08 32.15
N MET A 85 32.96 -0.97 31.34
CA MET A 85 33.15 -2.37 31.77
C MET A 85 34.65 -2.76 31.86
N GLY A 86 35.54 -1.81 32.16
CA GLY A 86 37.00 -2.03 32.25
C GLY A 86 37.61 -1.73 33.62
N LYS A 87 36.81 -1.30 34.60
CA LYS A 87 37.30 -0.86 35.93
C LYS A 87 36.81 -1.71 37.11
N ILE A 88 36.18 -2.86 36.85
CA ILE A 88 35.66 -3.76 37.90
C ILE A 88 36.57 -4.98 38.08
N TRP A 89 37.42 -5.28 37.09
CA TRP A 89 38.41 -6.36 37.14
C TRP A 89 39.84 -5.80 37.04
N LYS A 90 40.15 -4.85 37.92
CA LYS A 90 41.51 -4.50 38.32
C LYS A 90 41.52 -4.20 39.81
#